data_AF-A0A1Z5KQJ7-F1
#
_entry.id   AF-A0A1Z5KQJ7-F1
#
_cell.length_a   1.000
_cell.length_b   1.000
_cell.length_c   1.000
_cell.angle_alpha   90.00
_cell.angle_beta   90.00
_cell.angle_gamma   90.00
#
_symmetry.space_group_name_H-M   'P 1'
#
loop_
_entity.id
_entity.type
_entity.pdbx_description
1 polymer ?
#
loop_
_entity_poly.entity_id
_entity_poly.type
_entity_poly.pdbx_seq_one_letter_code
_entity_poly.pdbx_strand_id
1 'polypeptide(L)'
;MSANISNGVQNSLPETKATPAQVDQRPSQRRRKIYAVSTTWERQLAEGRSQPDVHTYFCCCARRIGNMFSLLSYQDGSPMVIAGPCWPFCALVTVPLILGVSGTVCYFLIVDNSYSSLPQWLLYLYIPAVLFVLLSLFCVSCRDPGLMERVTDEEAGEGGWFWNEQVGSFRPPGALYCRECGVLIQDYDHLCPWTGTSIGKKNMWAFKTFVISVNMLCYLSIAILVWALLDGLVS
;
A
#
# COMPACT_ATOMS: atom_id res chain seq x y z
N MET A 1 -65.63 56.96 -48.76
CA MET A 1 -64.73 57.06 -47.59
C MET A 1 -64.53 55.64 -47.08
N SER A 2 -63.54 54.94 -47.64
CA SER A 2 -62.19 54.69 -47.08
C SER A 2 -62.20 53.36 -46.31
N ALA A 3 -61.83 52.23 -46.91
CA ALA A 3 -60.47 51.72 -47.13
C ALA A 3 -59.64 51.65 -45.84
N ASN A 4 -59.32 50.45 -45.34
CA ASN A 4 -58.01 49.84 -45.62
C ASN A 4 -57.85 48.42 -45.07
N ILE A 5 -57.11 47.62 -45.83
CA ILE A 5 -56.60 46.29 -45.56
C ILE A 5 -55.23 46.44 -44.88
N SER A 6 -54.90 45.62 -43.87
CA SER A 6 -53.51 45.29 -43.57
C SER A 6 -53.37 43.88 -42.96
N ASN A 7 -52.41 43.14 -43.53
CA ASN A 7 -51.97 41.80 -43.15
C ASN A 7 -51.13 41.82 -41.87
N GLY A 8 -51.14 40.73 -41.10
CA GLY A 8 -50.29 40.55 -39.92
C GLY A 8 -49.97 39.07 -39.64
N VAL A 9 -49.04 38.54 -40.43
CA VAL A 9 -47.96 37.56 -40.11
C VAL A 9 -48.15 36.60 -38.92
N GLN A 10 -48.11 35.30 -39.22
CA GLN A 10 -47.93 34.16 -38.30
C GLN A 10 -46.61 34.26 -37.52
N ASN A 11 -46.65 34.01 -36.20
CA ASN A 11 -45.47 33.68 -35.41
C ASN A 11 -45.73 32.42 -34.56
N SER A 12 -45.45 31.26 -35.15
CA SER A 12 -45.25 30.00 -34.43
C SER A 12 -43.83 29.99 -33.82
N LEU A 13 -43.74 29.79 -32.51
CA LEU A 13 -42.49 29.58 -31.78
C LEU A 13 -41.76 28.31 -32.31
N PRO A 14 -40.43 28.31 -32.47
CA PRO A 14 -39.70 27.15 -32.94
C PRO A 14 -39.56 26.07 -31.85
N GLU A 15 -40.06 24.86 -32.13
CA GLU A 15 -39.74 23.64 -31.38
C GLU A 15 -38.23 23.37 -31.46
N THR A 16 -37.53 23.56 -30.34
CA THR A 16 -36.14 23.13 -30.18
C THR A 16 -36.13 21.61 -30.03
N LYS A 17 -35.86 20.90 -31.13
CA LYS A 17 -35.52 19.47 -31.11
C LYS A 17 -34.27 19.30 -30.23
N ALA A 18 -34.42 18.66 -29.07
CA ALA A 18 -33.31 18.21 -28.26
C ALA A 18 -32.50 17.18 -29.04
N THR A 19 -31.28 17.53 -29.44
CA THR A 19 -30.32 16.64 -30.06
C THR A 19 -29.91 15.57 -29.04
N PRO A 20 -29.92 14.26 -29.39
CA PRO A 20 -29.43 13.24 -28.47
C PRO A 20 -27.94 13.47 -28.19
N ALA A 21 -27.56 13.41 -26.91
CA ALA A 21 -26.18 13.53 -26.45
C ALA A 21 -25.28 12.56 -27.22
N GLN A 22 -24.33 13.10 -27.97
CA GLN A 22 -23.30 12.34 -28.68
C GLN A 22 -22.46 11.58 -27.65
N VAL A 23 -22.49 10.24 -27.73
CA VAL A 23 -21.56 9.37 -27.01
C VAL A 23 -20.15 9.66 -27.52
N ASP A 24 -19.31 10.24 -26.66
CA ASP A 24 -17.91 10.57 -26.95
C ASP A 24 -17.10 9.27 -27.19
N GLN A 25 -16.90 8.91 -28.45
CA GLN A 25 -16.09 7.76 -28.88
C GLN A 25 -14.60 8.14 -29.09
N ARG A 26 -13.99 8.86 -28.14
CA ARG A 26 -12.53 9.05 -28.15
C ARG A 26 -11.81 7.79 -27.69
N PRO A 27 -10.70 7.38 -28.35
CA PRO A 27 -9.93 6.22 -27.92
C PRO A 27 -9.44 6.45 -26.49
N SER A 28 -9.71 5.48 -25.60
CA SER A 28 -9.46 5.61 -24.16
C SER A 28 -7.97 5.82 -23.89
N GLN A 29 -7.52 7.06 -23.76
CA GLN A 29 -6.37 7.36 -22.91
C GLN A 29 -6.77 6.84 -21.52
N ARG A 30 -6.21 5.69 -21.10
CA ARG A 30 -6.55 5.08 -19.80
C ARG A 30 -6.35 6.12 -18.71
N ARG A 31 -7.48 6.63 -18.18
CA ARG A 31 -7.50 7.59 -17.10
C ARG A 31 -6.73 6.98 -15.92
N ARG A 32 -5.82 7.74 -15.31
CA ARG A 32 -5.07 7.25 -14.14
C ARG A 32 -6.05 6.76 -13.08
N LYS A 33 -5.72 5.63 -12.45
CA LYS A 33 -6.53 5.04 -11.38
C LYS A 33 -6.71 6.01 -10.21
N ILE A 34 -7.95 6.06 -9.71
CA ILE A 34 -8.37 6.85 -8.56
C ILE A 34 -8.71 5.86 -7.45
N TYR A 35 -7.99 5.96 -6.34
CA TYR A 35 -8.14 5.05 -5.21
C TYR A 35 -9.21 5.53 -4.23
N ALA A 36 -9.86 4.59 -3.55
CA ALA A 36 -10.85 4.86 -2.50
C ALA A 36 -10.15 5.35 -1.22
N VAL A 37 -9.81 6.65 -1.20
CA VAL A 37 -9.23 7.37 -0.05
C VAL A 37 -10.33 8.01 0.79
N SER A 38 -10.01 8.40 2.03
CA SER A 38 -10.95 9.08 2.94
C SER A 38 -11.52 10.37 2.35
N THR A 39 -12.84 10.55 2.44
CA THR A 39 -13.54 11.77 2.00
C THR A 39 -13.21 12.97 2.89
N THR A 40 -12.99 12.76 4.19
CA THR A 40 -12.52 13.81 5.11
C THR A 40 -11.15 14.33 4.69
N TRP A 41 -10.26 13.43 4.30
CA TRP A 41 -8.92 13.79 3.81
C TRP A 41 -9.00 14.56 2.49
N GLU A 42 -9.83 14.13 1.55
CA GLU A 42 -10.06 14.85 0.29
C GLU A 42 -10.61 16.26 0.53
N ARG A 43 -11.54 16.43 1.48
CA ARG A 43 -12.05 17.75 1.88
C ARG A 43 -10.96 18.64 2.48
N GLN A 44 -10.14 18.09 3.39
CA GLN A 44 -9.02 18.84 3.99
C GLN A 44 -8.01 19.32 2.95
N LEU A 45 -7.72 18.50 1.94
CA LEU A 45 -6.89 18.91 0.80
C LEU A 45 -7.55 19.99 -0.05
N ALA A 46 -8.85 19.84 -0.36
CA ALA A 46 -9.59 20.82 -1.15
C ALA A 46 -9.68 22.19 -0.45
N GLU A 47 -9.73 22.19 0.88
CA GLU A 47 -9.72 23.40 1.72
C GLU A 47 -8.32 24.01 1.93
N GLY A 48 -7.27 23.42 1.33
CA GLY A 48 -5.90 23.90 1.49
C GLY A 48 -5.33 23.70 2.90
N ARG A 49 -5.98 22.89 3.75
CA ARG A 49 -5.52 22.55 5.11
C ARG A 49 -4.61 21.33 5.11
N SER A 50 -3.73 21.21 4.13
CA SER A 50 -2.75 20.12 4.11
C SER A 50 -1.75 20.30 5.27
N GLN A 51 -1.41 19.20 5.95
CA GLN A 51 -0.22 19.17 6.79
C GLN A 51 1.00 19.58 5.94
N PRO A 52 1.97 20.33 6.49
CA PRO A 52 3.16 20.73 5.76
C PRO A 52 3.81 19.50 5.13
N ASP A 53 3.86 19.50 3.80
CA ASP A 53 4.36 18.39 3.02
C ASP A 53 5.88 18.34 3.25
N VAL A 54 6.33 17.43 4.12
CA VAL A 54 7.76 17.05 4.24
C VAL A 54 8.36 16.62 2.88
N HIS A 55 7.50 16.43 1.88
CA HIS A 55 7.75 16.16 0.47
C HIS A 55 8.51 17.21 -0.33
N THR A 56 8.73 18.43 0.17
CA THR A 56 9.69 19.33 -0.51
C THR A 56 11.13 18.77 -0.45
N TYR A 57 11.42 17.85 0.48
CA TYR A 57 12.77 17.32 0.70
C TYR A 57 13.01 15.89 0.14
N PHE A 58 11.96 15.13 -0.19
CA PHE A 58 12.10 13.76 -0.67
C PHE A 58 11.27 13.50 -1.94
N CYS A 59 11.99 13.49 -3.06
CA CYS A 59 11.61 12.95 -4.38
C CYS A 59 10.32 13.51 -5.01
N CYS A 60 10.47 14.28 -6.10
CA CYS A 60 9.38 14.81 -6.94
C CYS A 60 8.47 13.74 -7.59
N CYS A 61 8.77 12.45 -7.40
CA CYS A 61 8.07 11.32 -8.03
C CYS A 61 7.09 10.59 -7.09
N ALA A 62 7.10 10.88 -5.78
CA ALA A 62 6.24 10.21 -4.83
C ALA A 62 4.79 10.73 -4.90
N ARG A 63 3.82 9.85 -5.22
CA ARG A 63 2.39 10.17 -5.23
C ARG A 63 1.74 9.73 -3.93
N ARG A 64 1.08 10.63 -3.22
CA ARG A 64 0.34 10.31 -2.00
C ARG A 64 -1.00 9.62 -2.29
N ILE A 65 -1.32 8.57 -1.53
CA ILE A 65 -2.59 7.84 -1.56
C ILE A 65 -3.05 7.64 -0.11
N GLY A 66 -3.96 8.50 0.38
CA GLY A 66 -4.27 8.58 1.81
C GLY A 66 -3.05 8.97 2.63
N ASN A 67 -2.69 8.17 3.64
CA ASN A 67 -1.47 8.30 4.43
C ASN A 67 -0.34 7.37 3.95
N MET A 68 -0.45 6.85 2.73
CA MET A 68 0.57 6.04 2.09
C MET A 68 1.23 6.82 0.95
N PHE A 69 2.45 6.42 0.60
CA PHE A 69 3.19 6.98 -0.53
C PHE A 69 3.43 5.91 -1.59
N SER A 70 3.03 6.19 -2.82
CA SER A 70 3.46 5.43 -3.99
C SER A 70 4.77 6.02 -4.48
N LEU A 71 5.86 5.29 -4.27
CA LEU A 71 7.22 5.70 -4.64
C LEU A 71 7.50 5.40 -6.11
N LEU A 72 6.98 4.29 -6.62
CA LEU A 72 7.05 3.91 -8.03
C LEU A 72 5.66 3.43 -8.48
N SER A 73 5.22 3.87 -9.66
CA SER A 73 3.92 3.51 -10.23
C SER A 73 4.06 3.10 -11.69
N TYR A 74 3.20 2.19 -12.13
CA TYR A 74 2.98 1.90 -13.56
C TYR A 74 2.33 3.08 -14.27
N GLN A 75 2.31 3.04 -15.61
CA GLN A 75 1.71 4.07 -16.46
C GLN A 75 0.20 4.27 -16.20
N ASP A 76 -0.50 3.21 -15.78
CA ASP A 76 -1.93 3.25 -15.41
C ASP A 76 -2.19 3.91 -14.03
N GLY A 77 -1.12 4.20 -13.28
CA GLY A 77 -1.17 4.74 -11.93
C GLY A 77 -1.22 3.68 -10.82
N SER A 78 -1.14 2.38 -11.15
CA SER A 78 -1.03 1.31 -10.17
C SER A 78 0.32 1.37 -9.44
N PRO A 79 0.37 1.32 -8.10
CA PRO A 79 1.63 1.40 -7.38
C PRO A 79 2.42 0.09 -7.51
N MET A 80 3.72 0.23 -7.77
CA MET A 80 4.69 -0.86 -7.74
C MET A 80 5.37 -0.96 -6.38
N VAL A 81 5.83 0.19 -5.90
CA VAL A 81 6.53 0.33 -4.63
C VAL A 81 5.80 1.37 -3.80
N ILE A 82 5.38 0.96 -2.61
CA ILE A 82 4.68 1.82 -1.66
C ILE A 82 5.45 1.95 -0.35
N ALA A 83 5.19 3.02 0.39
CA ALA A 83 5.54 3.14 1.79
C ALA A 83 4.26 3.41 2.58
N GLY A 84 3.95 2.54 3.55
CA GLY A 84 2.82 2.73 4.45
C GLY A 84 3.08 3.80 5.52
N PRO A 85 2.06 4.16 6.32
CA PRO A 85 2.18 5.20 7.34
C PRO A 85 3.18 4.85 8.46
N CYS A 86 3.43 3.55 8.69
CA CYS A 86 4.32 3.07 9.74
C CYS A 86 5.72 2.70 9.23
N TRP A 87 6.07 3.05 7.99
CA TRP A 87 7.37 2.70 7.41
C TRP A 87 8.58 3.17 8.25
N PRO A 88 8.56 4.35 8.91
CA PRO A 88 9.63 4.74 9.83
C PRO A 88 9.84 3.75 10.98
N PHE A 89 8.78 3.15 11.52
CA PHE A 89 8.89 2.12 12.55
C PHE A 89 9.60 0.88 12.01
N CYS A 90 9.20 0.41 10.82
CA CYS A 90 9.87 -0.73 10.17
C CYS A 90 11.36 -0.46 9.92
N ALA A 91 11.70 0.73 9.40
CA ALA A 91 13.07 1.09 9.05
C ALA A 91 13.96 1.35 10.27
N LEU A 92 13.43 1.94 11.34
CA LEU A 92 14.21 2.36 12.50
C LEU A 92 14.13 1.39 13.69
N VAL A 93 13.19 0.44 13.68
CA VAL A 93 13.02 -0.56 14.74
C VAL A 93 13.22 -1.96 14.20
N THR A 94 12.39 -2.40 13.25
CA THR A 94 12.41 -3.81 12.78
C THR A 94 13.71 -4.16 12.08
N VAL A 95 14.18 -3.34 11.14
CA VAL A 95 15.42 -3.61 10.39
C VAL A 95 16.65 -3.60 11.31
N PRO A 96 16.87 -2.59 12.17
CA PRO A 96 17.98 -2.61 13.13
C PRO A 96 17.90 -3.78 14.11
N LEU A 97 16.71 -4.20 14.53
CA LEU A 97 16.56 -5.37 15.40
C LEU A 97 17.05 -6.65 14.71
N ILE A 98 16.63 -6.90 13.47
CA ILE A 98 17.06 -8.07 12.69
C ILE A 98 18.58 -8.03 12.46
N LEU A 99 19.11 -6.89 12.03
CA LEU A 99 20.54 -6.71 11.76
C LEU A 99 21.39 -6.81 13.03
N GLY A 100 20.92 -6.25 14.15
CA GLY A 100 21.62 -6.28 15.43
C GLY A 100 21.72 -7.69 15.98
N VAL A 101 20.59 -8.40 16.11
CA VAL A 101 20.59 -9.79 16.60
C VAL A 101 21.41 -10.68 15.67
N SER A 102 21.23 -10.55 14.36
CA SER A 102 22.00 -11.34 13.38
C SER A 102 23.48 -11.01 13.39
N GLY A 103 23.84 -9.74 13.56
CA GLY A 103 25.22 -9.27 13.67
C GLY A 103 25.92 -9.82 14.91
N THR A 104 25.23 -9.88 16.05
CA THR A 104 25.74 -10.52 17.26
C THR A 104 26.02 -12.01 17.04
N VAL A 105 25.10 -12.74 16.39
CA VAL A 105 25.34 -14.16 16.06
C VAL A 105 26.53 -14.31 15.11
N CYS A 106 26.62 -13.50 14.06
CA CYS A 106 27.77 -13.52 13.14
C CYS A 106 29.10 -13.19 13.83
N TYR A 107 29.11 -12.25 14.77
CA TYR A 107 30.29 -11.92 15.57
C TYR A 107 30.80 -13.14 16.35
N PHE A 108 29.91 -13.86 17.04
CA PHE A 108 30.27 -15.10 17.74
C PHE A 108 30.75 -16.20 16.80
N LEU A 109 30.18 -16.30 15.58
CA LEU A 109 30.61 -17.29 14.59
C LEU A 109 31.99 -17.00 13.96
N ILE A 110 32.40 -15.73 13.88
CA ILE A 110 33.60 -15.31 13.13
C ILE A 110 34.77 -14.94 14.05
N VAL A 111 34.51 -14.17 15.09
CA VAL A 111 35.55 -13.48 15.88
C VAL A 111 35.86 -14.20 17.18
N ASP A 112 34.85 -14.80 17.80
CA ASP A 112 35.05 -15.47 19.08
C ASP A 112 35.63 -16.87 18.88
N ASN A 113 36.95 -16.96 19.02
CA ASN A 113 37.73 -18.19 18.87
C ASN A 113 37.41 -19.23 19.97
N SER A 114 36.69 -18.82 21.01
CA SER A 114 36.20 -19.70 22.10
C SER A 114 35.19 -20.73 21.61
N TYR A 115 34.54 -20.49 20.46
CA TYR A 115 33.52 -21.37 19.87
C TYR A 115 33.98 -22.04 18.56
N SER A 116 35.29 -22.27 18.43
CA SER A 116 35.93 -22.91 17.26
C SER A 116 35.40 -24.31 16.92
N SER A 117 34.58 -24.89 17.80
CA SER A 117 33.81 -26.14 17.65
C SER A 117 32.61 -26.00 16.68
N LEU A 118 32.14 -24.78 16.34
CA LEU A 118 31.12 -24.61 15.30
C LEU A 118 31.69 -24.79 13.89
N PRO A 119 31.01 -25.54 13.03
CA PRO A 119 31.48 -25.72 11.68
C PRO A 119 31.27 -24.44 10.86
N GLN A 120 32.32 -24.00 10.17
CA GLN A 120 32.33 -22.77 9.36
C GLN A 120 31.24 -22.75 8.28
N TRP A 121 30.77 -23.90 7.80
CA TRP A 121 29.68 -23.95 6.81
C TRP A 121 28.37 -23.34 7.30
N LEU A 122 28.18 -23.27 8.62
CA LEU A 122 27.00 -22.65 9.22
C LEU A 122 26.89 -21.17 8.86
N LEU A 123 28.02 -20.47 8.73
CA LEU A 123 28.04 -19.08 8.28
C LEU A 123 27.51 -18.91 6.86
N TYR A 124 27.89 -19.83 5.95
CA TYR A 124 27.41 -19.84 4.56
C TYR A 124 25.92 -20.15 4.44
N LEU A 125 25.30 -20.73 5.47
CA LEU A 125 23.84 -20.90 5.56
C LEU A 125 23.17 -19.69 6.23
N TYR A 126 23.79 -19.17 7.29
CA TYR A 126 23.20 -18.11 8.12
C TYR A 126 23.11 -16.77 7.40
N ILE A 127 24.17 -16.33 6.71
CA ILE A 127 24.17 -15.04 5.99
C ILE A 127 23.07 -15.00 4.91
N PRO A 128 22.92 -16.00 4.03
CA PRO A 128 21.81 -16.04 3.08
C PRO A 128 20.43 -16.08 3.76
N ALA A 129 20.29 -16.75 4.90
CA ALA A 129 19.04 -16.76 5.64
C ALA A 129 18.65 -15.34 6.13
N VAL A 130 19.62 -14.58 6.67
CA VAL A 130 19.41 -13.17 7.05
C VAL A 130 19.03 -12.33 5.84
N LEU A 131 19.75 -12.46 4.72
CA LEU A 131 19.43 -11.74 3.49
C LEU A 131 18.03 -12.07 2.97
N PHE A 132 17.63 -13.35 3.03
CA PHE A 132 16.30 -13.79 2.65
C PHE A 132 15.21 -13.18 3.54
N VAL A 133 15.44 -13.12 4.86
CA VAL A 133 14.54 -12.43 5.80
C VAL A 133 14.40 -10.95 5.43
N LEU A 134 15.51 -10.24 5.23
CA LEU A 134 15.50 -8.81 4.86
C LEU A 134 14.79 -8.57 3.52
N LEU A 135 15.03 -9.42 2.52
CA LEU A 135 14.35 -9.34 1.23
C LEU A 135 12.85 -9.61 1.37
N SER A 136 12.47 -10.61 2.15
CA SER A 136 11.06 -10.92 2.40
C SER A 136 10.35 -9.79 3.16
N LEU A 137 11.04 -9.16 4.13
CA LEU A 137 10.56 -7.96 4.83
C LEU A 137 10.36 -6.81 3.83
N PHE A 138 11.37 -6.51 3.00
CA PHE A 138 11.25 -5.48 1.97
C PHE A 138 10.05 -5.75 1.03
N CYS A 139 9.87 -7.00 0.61
CA CYS A 139 8.75 -7.40 -0.25
C CYS A 139 7.38 -7.18 0.40
N VAL A 140 7.21 -7.42 1.71
CA VAL A 140 5.92 -7.13 2.37
C VAL A 140 5.76 -5.63 2.65
N SER A 141 6.83 -4.97 3.09
CA SER A 141 6.83 -3.55 3.46
C SER A 141 6.56 -2.61 2.30
N CYS A 142 7.04 -2.98 1.11
CA CYS A 142 7.05 -2.10 -0.06
C CYS A 142 6.01 -2.47 -1.13
N ARG A 143 5.18 -3.49 -0.93
CA ARG A 143 4.22 -3.98 -1.94
C ARG A 143 2.81 -3.51 -1.64
N ASP A 144 2.06 -3.19 -2.69
CA ASP A 144 0.63 -2.86 -2.62
C ASP A 144 -0.13 -3.90 -1.77
N PRO A 145 -0.81 -3.50 -0.67
CA PRO A 145 -1.58 -4.42 0.15
C PRO A 145 -2.87 -4.89 -0.52
N GLY A 146 -3.31 -4.21 -1.57
CA GLY A 146 -4.61 -4.41 -2.20
C GLY A 146 -5.44 -3.13 -2.21
N LEU A 147 -4.84 -1.99 -2.55
CA LEU A 147 -5.55 -0.72 -2.66
C LEU A 147 -6.70 -0.84 -3.66
N MET A 148 -7.89 -0.49 -3.20
CA MET A 148 -9.12 -0.54 -4.00
C MET A 148 -9.33 0.79 -4.74
N GLU A 149 -9.73 0.69 -6.01
CA GLU A 149 -10.17 1.83 -6.80
C GLU A 149 -11.53 2.33 -6.29
N ARG A 150 -11.80 3.63 -6.44
CA ARG A 150 -13.09 4.20 -6.05
C ARG A 150 -14.16 3.76 -7.05
N VAL A 151 -15.21 3.15 -6.54
CA VAL A 151 -16.38 2.67 -7.29
C VAL A 151 -17.61 3.36 -6.74
N THR A 152 -18.29 4.14 -7.57
CA THR A 152 -19.52 4.86 -7.21
C THR A 152 -20.74 4.37 -7.97
N ASP A 153 -20.55 3.41 -8.88
CA ASP A 153 -21.60 2.92 -9.77
C ASP A 153 -22.61 2.09 -8.96
N GLU A 154 -23.90 2.37 -9.13
CA GLU A 154 -24.98 1.70 -8.39
C GLU A 154 -25.09 0.20 -8.74
N GLU A 155 -24.64 -0.19 -9.93
CA GLU A 155 -24.50 -1.59 -10.36
C GLU A 155 -23.65 -2.43 -9.39
N ALA A 156 -22.66 -1.81 -8.71
CA ALA A 156 -21.87 -2.49 -7.69
C ALA A 156 -22.74 -2.90 -6.49
N GLY A 157 -23.69 -2.04 -6.09
CA GLY A 157 -24.65 -2.32 -5.04
C GLY A 157 -25.55 -3.51 -5.39
N GLU A 158 -26.01 -3.60 -6.63
CA GLU A 158 -26.78 -4.74 -7.14
C GLU A 158 -25.96 -6.03 -7.16
N GLY A 159 -24.64 -5.93 -7.37
CA GLY A 159 -23.66 -7.02 -7.28
C GLY A 159 -23.30 -7.46 -5.86
N GLY A 160 -24.02 -7.00 -4.83
CA GLY A 160 -23.78 -7.37 -3.42
C GLY A 160 -22.62 -6.63 -2.76
N TRP A 161 -22.18 -5.49 -3.32
CA TRP A 161 -21.22 -4.61 -2.67
C TRP A 161 -21.93 -3.67 -1.70
N PHE A 162 -21.20 -3.22 -0.68
CA PHE A 162 -21.74 -2.35 0.36
C PHE A 162 -21.19 -0.94 0.19
N TRP A 163 -22.01 0.08 0.38
CA TRP A 163 -21.54 1.46 0.41
C TRP A 163 -20.69 1.72 1.67
N ASN A 164 -19.55 2.42 1.50
CA ASN A 164 -18.73 2.91 2.60
C ASN A 164 -18.64 4.44 2.54
N GLU A 165 -19.28 5.10 3.51
CA GLU A 165 -19.33 6.57 3.61
C GLU A 165 -17.96 7.21 3.85
N GLN A 166 -17.05 6.53 4.56
CA GLN A 166 -15.74 7.09 4.92
C GLN A 166 -14.88 7.38 3.70
N VAL A 167 -15.06 6.59 2.64
CA VAL A 167 -14.33 6.71 1.37
C VAL A 167 -15.22 7.07 0.18
N GLY A 168 -16.54 7.20 0.40
CA GLY A 168 -17.52 7.49 -0.65
C GLY A 168 -17.44 6.49 -1.81
N SER A 169 -17.39 5.19 -1.49
CA SER A 169 -17.20 4.12 -2.48
C SER A 169 -17.95 2.86 -2.06
N PHE A 170 -18.46 2.12 -3.04
CA PHE A 170 -18.85 0.72 -2.85
C PHE A 170 -17.62 -0.15 -2.60
N ARG A 171 -17.78 -1.19 -1.78
CA ARG A 171 -16.75 -2.17 -1.46
C ARG A 171 -17.32 -3.60 -1.49
N PRO A 172 -16.57 -4.58 -2.01
CA PRO A 172 -16.98 -5.97 -1.93
C PRO A 172 -16.90 -6.50 -0.49
N PRO A 173 -17.50 -7.66 -0.19
CA PRO A 173 -17.20 -8.41 1.03
C PRO A 173 -15.68 -8.59 1.21
N GLY A 174 -15.20 -8.49 2.45
CA GLY A 174 -13.77 -8.62 2.79
C GLY A 174 -12.92 -7.36 2.59
N ALA A 175 -13.33 -6.41 1.75
CA ALA A 175 -12.65 -5.11 1.68
C ALA A 175 -13.03 -4.24 2.88
N LEU A 176 -12.05 -3.68 3.59
CA LEU A 176 -12.28 -2.84 4.77
C LEU A 176 -11.45 -1.56 4.70
N TYR A 177 -11.93 -0.52 5.40
CA TYR A 177 -11.23 0.76 5.49
C TYR A 177 -10.21 0.72 6.63
N CYS A 178 -8.94 0.98 6.30
CA CYS A 178 -7.88 1.13 7.28
C CYS A 178 -7.78 2.61 7.67
N ARG A 179 -8.02 2.92 8.96
CA ARG A 179 -8.06 4.30 9.45
C ARG A 179 -6.69 4.98 9.37
N GLU A 180 -5.64 4.25 9.71
CA GLU A 180 -4.27 4.74 9.74
C GLU A 180 -3.74 4.98 8.34
N CYS A 181 -4.02 4.07 7.39
CA CYS A 181 -3.67 4.28 5.99
C CYS A 181 -4.60 5.28 5.28
N GLY A 182 -5.83 5.46 5.75
CA GLY A 182 -6.81 6.36 5.15
C GLY A 182 -7.36 5.88 3.80
N VAL A 183 -7.38 4.56 3.58
CA VAL A 183 -7.73 3.92 2.30
C VAL A 183 -8.52 2.63 2.50
N LEU A 184 -9.29 2.25 1.48
CA LEU A 184 -9.93 0.94 1.40
C LEU A 184 -8.96 -0.12 0.87
N ILE A 185 -8.85 -1.25 1.56
CA ILE A 185 -7.95 -2.36 1.23
C ILE A 185 -8.77 -3.63 1.01
N GLN A 186 -8.48 -4.34 -0.09
CA GLN A 186 -9.10 -5.61 -0.44
C GLN A 186 -8.61 -6.74 0.47
N ASP A 187 -9.56 -7.54 0.99
CA ASP A 187 -9.31 -8.63 1.95
C ASP A 187 -8.35 -8.16 3.05
N TYR A 188 -8.70 -7.04 3.67
CA TYR A 188 -7.89 -6.38 4.70
C TYR A 188 -7.79 -7.28 5.92
N ASP A 189 -6.56 -7.49 6.39
CA ASP A 189 -6.28 -8.27 7.58
C ASP A 189 -6.00 -7.34 8.77
N HIS A 190 -4.89 -6.58 8.72
CA HIS A 190 -4.52 -5.62 9.76
C HIS A 190 -3.48 -4.60 9.27
N LEU A 191 -3.27 -3.55 10.05
CA LEU A 191 -2.10 -2.68 9.95
C LEU A 191 -0.97 -3.28 10.77
N CYS A 192 0.19 -3.50 10.16
CA CYS A 192 1.35 -4.04 10.85
C CYS A 192 2.45 -2.97 10.96
N PRO A 193 2.67 -2.37 12.14
CA PRO A 193 3.77 -1.42 12.34
C PRO A 193 5.14 -2.04 12.05
N TRP A 194 5.31 -3.32 12.38
CA TRP A 194 6.57 -4.06 12.21
C TRP A 194 6.98 -4.22 10.74
N THR A 195 6.02 -4.38 9.82
CA THR A 195 6.28 -4.37 8.38
C THR A 195 6.08 -2.98 7.76
N GLY A 196 5.62 -2.00 8.54
CA GLY A 196 5.50 -0.60 8.14
C GLY A 196 4.31 -0.30 7.23
N THR A 197 3.44 -1.27 6.96
CA THR A 197 2.31 -1.12 6.03
C THR A 197 1.11 -1.99 6.45
N SER A 198 -0.01 -1.82 5.75
CA SER A 198 -1.17 -2.70 5.92
C SER A 198 -0.95 -4.06 5.26
N ILE A 199 -1.57 -5.09 5.79
CA ILE A 199 -1.61 -6.44 5.25
C ILE A 199 -3.00 -6.67 4.64
N GLY A 200 -3.02 -7.10 3.39
CA GLY A 200 -4.25 -7.42 2.67
C GLY A 200 -3.97 -8.41 1.55
N LYS A 201 -4.93 -8.56 0.63
CA LYS A 201 -4.90 -9.58 -0.43
C LYS A 201 -3.57 -9.66 -1.20
N LYS A 202 -3.04 -8.52 -1.64
CA LYS A 202 -1.94 -8.47 -2.63
C LYS A 202 -0.54 -8.65 -2.02
N ASN A 203 -0.39 -8.45 -0.71
CA ASN A 203 0.87 -8.66 0.00
C ASN A 203 0.81 -9.79 1.05
N MET A 204 -0.33 -10.45 1.24
CA MET A 204 -0.50 -11.57 2.19
C MET A 204 0.55 -12.68 2.00
N TRP A 205 0.86 -13.05 0.75
CA TRP A 205 1.90 -14.06 0.49
C TRP A 205 3.29 -13.60 0.93
N ALA A 206 3.65 -12.34 0.66
CA ALA A 206 4.92 -11.78 1.11
C ALA A 206 4.99 -11.72 2.65
N PHE A 207 3.87 -11.36 3.30
CA PHE A 207 3.75 -11.36 4.76
C PHE A 207 3.97 -12.75 5.34
N LYS A 208 3.30 -13.78 4.82
CA LYS A 208 3.48 -15.17 5.27
C LYS A 208 4.92 -15.64 5.08
N THR A 209 5.52 -15.35 3.93
CA THR A 209 6.94 -15.68 3.67
C THR A 209 7.86 -15.02 4.68
N PHE A 210 7.65 -13.74 4.99
CA PHE A 210 8.42 -13.01 6.00
C PHE A 210 8.25 -13.60 7.41
N VAL A 211 7.01 -13.88 7.83
CA VAL A 211 6.74 -14.46 9.15
C VAL A 211 7.39 -15.83 9.29
N ILE A 212 7.30 -16.68 8.27
CA ILE A 212 7.94 -18.00 8.29
C ILE A 212 9.47 -17.86 8.31
N SER A 213 10.04 -17.02 7.45
CA SER A 213 11.49 -16.85 7.34
C SER A 213 12.10 -16.27 8.61
N VAL A 214 11.46 -15.26 9.23
CA VAL A 214 11.95 -14.64 10.46
C VAL A 214 11.88 -15.61 11.64
N ASN A 215 10.83 -16.43 11.75
CA ASN A 215 10.74 -17.45 12.79
C ASN A 215 11.83 -18.54 12.61
N MET A 216 12.06 -19.00 11.38
CA MET A 216 13.14 -19.95 11.09
C MET A 216 14.52 -19.36 11.45
N LEU A 217 14.75 -18.09 11.11
CA LEU A 217 15.98 -17.39 11.50
C LEU A 217 16.09 -17.31 13.02
N CYS A 218 15.02 -16.94 13.72
CA CYS A 218 15.02 -16.86 15.18
C CYS A 218 15.37 -18.21 15.84
N TYR A 219 14.76 -19.32 15.40
CA TYR A 219 15.09 -20.64 15.93
C TYR A 219 16.55 -21.03 15.65
N LEU A 220 17.06 -20.71 14.45
CA LEU A 220 18.46 -20.94 14.11
C LEU A 220 19.41 -20.11 14.99
N SER A 221 19.13 -18.81 15.17
CA SER A 221 19.90 -17.92 16.04
C SER A 221 19.91 -18.42 17.48
N ILE A 222 18.74 -18.81 18.03
CA ILE A 222 18.63 -19.34 19.39
C ILE A 222 19.43 -20.63 19.54
N ALA A 223 19.33 -21.56 18.59
CA ALA A 223 20.08 -22.82 18.64
C ALA A 223 21.59 -22.58 18.67
N ILE A 224 22.09 -21.66 17.83
CA ILE A 224 23.50 -21.28 17.79
C ILE A 224 23.95 -20.65 19.11
N LEU A 225 23.17 -19.69 19.62
CA LEU A 225 23.51 -18.99 20.86
C LEU A 225 23.48 -19.92 22.07
N VAL A 226 22.47 -20.80 22.17
CA VAL A 226 22.37 -21.79 23.25
C VAL A 226 23.54 -22.77 23.19
N TRP A 227 23.86 -23.30 22.01
CA TRP A 227 25.00 -24.18 21.85
C TRP A 227 26.31 -23.48 22.26
N ALA A 228 26.51 -22.23 21.84
CA ALA A 228 27.71 -21.46 22.18
C ALA A 228 27.80 -21.26 23.70
N LEU A 229 26.71 -20.83 24.34
CA LEU A 229 26.66 -20.67 25.79
C LEU A 229 26.96 -21.97 26.54
N LEU A 230 26.46 -23.11 26.07
CA LEU A 230 26.72 -24.41 26.70
C LEU A 230 28.17 -24.86 26.52
N ASP A 231 28.76 -24.68 25.34
CA ASP A 231 30.16 -25.03 25.06
C ASP A 231 31.14 -24.20 25.93
N GLY A 232 30.86 -22.90 26.07
CA GLY A 232 31.62 -22.00 26.93
C GLY A 232 31.43 -22.23 28.43
N LEU A 233 30.36 -22.91 28.86
CA LEU A 233 30.18 -23.32 30.26
C LEU A 233 30.88 -24.64 30.60
N VAL A 234 31.13 -25.49 29.61
CA VAL A 234 31.74 -26.83 29.78
C VAL A 234 33.26 -26.80 29.61
N SER A 235 33.80 -25.79 28.92
CA SER A 235 35.23 -25.56 28.67
C SER A 235 35.90 -24.76 29.79
#